data_AF-A0A9D5N7M8-F1
#
_entry.id   AF-A0A9D5N7M8-F1
#
_cell.length_a   1.000
_cell.length_b   1.000
_cell.length_c   1.000
_cell.angle_alpha   90.00
_cell.angle_beta   90.00
_cell.angle_gamma   90.00
#
_symmetry.space_group_name_H-M   'P 1'
#
loop_
_entity.id
_entity.type
_entity.pdbx_description
1 polymer ?
#
loop_
_entity_poly.entity_id
_entity_poly.type
_entity_poly.pdbx_seq_one_letter_code
_entity_poly.pdbx_strand_id
1 'polypeptide(L)'
;MTIQQILYAIVIAEKGSINKAAETLYISQPSLTSAIQELEKSIGIRIFNRTGRGVTLTNDGKEFLLYARQVYAQYENLENRYSGNTDIRKKFAVSTQHYSFAVKAYVEMVKKFDTS
;
A
#
# COMPACT_ATOMS: atom_id res chain seq x y z
N MET A 1 -8.03 -3.79 16.15
CA MET A 1 -7.49 -3.42 14.84
C MET A 1 -5.97 -3.39 14.87
N THR A 2 -5.30 -4.04 13.93
CA THR A 2 -3.84 -4.03 13.72
C THR A 2 -3.50 -3.64 12.27
N ILE A 3 -2.25 -3.24 12.01
CA ILE A 3 -1.77 -2.93 10.64
C ILE A 3 -1.89 -4.17 9.73
N GLN A 4 -1.62 -5.37 10.26
CA GLN A 4 -1.78 -6.61 9.52
C GLN A 4 -3.24 -6.86 9.10
N GLN A 5 -4.19 -6.58 10.00
CA GLN A 5 -5.63 -6.68 9.69
C GLN A 5 -6.06 -5.67 8.61
N ILE A 6 -5.46 -4.48 8.59
CA ILE A 6 -5.67 -3.47 7.54
C ILE A 6 -5.19 -4.00 6.18
N LEU A 7 -3.96 -4.55 6.11
CA LEU A 7 -3.44 -5.18 4.90
C LEU A 7 -4.38 -6.29 4.40
N TYR A 8 -4.82 -7.16 5.31
CA TYR A 8 -5.74 -8.26 4.99
C TYR A 8 -7.05 -7.76 4.36
N ALA A 9 -7.66 -6.72 4.93
CA ALA A 9 -8.87 -6.13 4.37
C ALA A 9 -8.62 -5.53 2.97
N ILE A 10 -7.49 -4.83 2.78
CA ILE A 10 -7.11 -4.26 1.48
C ILE A 10 -6.98 -5.37 0.42
N VAL A 11 -6.25 -6.44 0.72
CA VAL A 11 -6.01 -7.54 -0.24
C VAL A 11 -7.29 -8.31 -0.54
N ILE A 12 -8.16 -8.55 0.45
CA ILE A 12 -9.46 -9.21 0.21
C ILE A 12 -10.31 -8.39 -0.77
N ALA A 13 -10.35 -7.07 -0.59
CA ALA A 13 -11.10 -6.19 -1.46
C ALA A 13 -10.57 -6.18 -2.90
N GLU A 14 -9.25 -6.27 -3.08
CA GLU A 14 -8.61 -6.35 -4.40
C GLU A 14 -8.86 -7.69 -5.09
N LYS A 15 -8.83 -8.79 -4.36
CA LYS A 15 -9.01 -10.13 -4.92
C LYS A 15 -10.48 -10.51 -5.10
N GLY A 16 -11.40 -9.85 -4.38
CA GLY A 16 -12.83 -10.19 -4.36
C GLY A 16 -13.12 -11.60 -3.81
N SER A 17 -12.13 -12.26 -3.20
CA SER A 17 -12.22 -13.62 -2.67
C SER A 17 -11.25 -13.79 -1.51
N ILE A 18 -11.77 -14.32 -0.39
CA ILE A 18 -10.95 -14.62 0.80
C ILE A 18 -9.93 -15.72 0.47
N ASN A 19 -10.29 -16.73 -0.34
CA ASN A 19 -9.37 -17.80 -0.71
C ASN A 19 -8.18 -17.26 -1.53
N LYS A 20 -8.46 -16.48 -2.58
CA LYS A 20 -7.41 -15.87 -3.41
C LYS A 20 -6.54 -14.89 -2.62
N ALA A 21 -7.14 -14.17 -1.68
CA ALA A 21 -6.42 -13.27 -0.79
C ALA A 21 -5.50 -14.05 0.15
N ALA A 22 -5.96 -15.15 0.74
CA ALA A 22 -5.16 -16.01 1.60
C ALA A 22 -3.96 -16.61 0.85
N GLU A 23 -4.17 -17.06 -0.39
CA GLU A 23 -3.10 -17.52 -1.29
C GLU A 23 -2.08 -16.40 -1.57
N THR A 24 -2.56 -15.19 -1.87
CA THR A 24 -1.69 -14.02 -2.13
C THR A 24 -0.87 -13.61 -0.90
N LEU A 25 -1.47 -13.77 0.29
CA LEU A 25 -0.86 -13.44 1.57
C LEU A 25 -0.03 -14.59 2.16
N TYR A 26 0.02 -15.75 1.49
CA TYR A 26 0.70 -16.96 1.96
C TYR A 26 0.28 -17.41 3.36
N ILE A 27 -1.02 -17.31 3.67
CA ILE A 27 -1.60 -17.75 4.94
C ILE A 27 -2.80 -18.66 4.73
N SER A 28 -3.26 -19.32 5.79
CA SER A 28 -4.47 -20.12 5.73
C SER A 28 -5.73 -19.24 5.67
N GLN A 29 -6.72 -19.70 4.90
CA GLN A 29 -8.02 -19.05 4.78
C GLN A 29 -8.76 -18.90 6.13
N PRO A 30 -8.73 -19.88 7.05
CA PRO A 30 -9.33 -19.72 8.38
C PRO A 30 -8.67 -18.60 9.18
N SER A 31 -7.33 -18.50 9.15
CA SER A 31 -6.61 -17.42 9.85
C SER A 31 -6.98 -16.05 9.30
N LEU A 32 -7.05 -15.90 7.97
CA LEU A 32 -7.48 -14.66 7.34
C LEU A 32 -8.93 -14.30 7.71
N THR A 33 -9.81 -15.29 7.74
CA THR A 33 -11.22 -15.11 8.11
C THR A 33 -11.38 -14.63 9.55
N SER A 34 -10.69 -15.27 10.49
CA SER A 34 -10.71 -14.90 11.91
C SER A 34 -10.17 -13.48 12.12
N ALA A 35 -9.06 -13.13 11.46
CA ALA A 35 -8.47 -11.79 11.56
C ALA A 35 -9.43 -10.68 11.09
N ILE A 36 -10.20 -10.92 10.02
CA ILE A 36 -11.21 -9.96 9.55
C ILE A 36 -12.41 -9.89 10.49
N GLN A 37 -12.86 -11.02 11.04
CA GLN A 37 -13.96 -11.02 12.00
C GLN A 37 -13.58 -10.26 13.28
N GLU A 38 -12.37 -10.42 13.77
CA GLU A 38 -11.84 -9.65 14.90
C GLU A 38 -11.72 -8.16 14.57
N LEU A 39 -11.26 -7.83 13.36
CA LEU A 39 -11.23 -6.45 12.88
C LEU A 39 -12.63 -5.83 12.93
N GLU A 40 -13.59 -6.42 12.21
CA GLU A 40 -15.00 -5.99 12.14
C GLU A 40 -15.61 -5.84 13.53
N LYS A 41 -15.37 -6.82 14.42
CA LYS A 41 -15.83 -6.76 15.82
C LYS A 41 -15.21 -5.60 16.58
N SER A 42 -13.91 -5.32 16.39
CA SER A 42 -13.21 -4.26 17.12
C SER A 42 -13.65 -2.86 16.72
N ILE A 43 -14.08 -2.66 15.47
CA ILE A 43 -14.53 -1.37 14.94
C ILE A 43 -16.06 -1.24 14.90
N GLY A 44 -16.80 -2.31 15.20
CA GLY A 44 -18.26 -2.30 15.30
C GLY A 44 -19.00 -2.22 13.96
N ILE A 45 -18.33 -2.47 12.83
CA ILE A 45 -18.93 -2.45 11.49
C ILE A 45 -18.65 -3.76 10.74
N ARG A 46 -19.48 -4.07 9.75
CA ARG A 46 -19.14 -5.08 8.73
C ARG A 46 -18.46 -4.37 7.57
N ILE A 47 -17.30 -4.87 7.16
CA ILE A 47 -16.55 -4.39 6.00
C ILE A 47 -17.01 -5.16 4.75
N PHE A 48 -17.30 -6.45 4.89
CA PHE A 48 -17.59 -7.33 3.76
C PHE A 48 -18.97 -8.00 3.82
N ASN A 49 -19.62 -8.07 2.66
CA ASN A 49 -20.75 -8.96 2.38
C ASN A 49 -20.21 -10.25 1.76
N ARG A 50 -20.43 -11.38 2.43
CA ARG A 50 -20.06 -12.71 1.91
C ARG A 50 -21.22 -13.26 1.07
N THR A 51 -20.91 -13.65 -0.16
CA THR A 51 -21.87 -14.25 -1.10
C THR A 51 -21.33 -15.57 -1.60
N GLY A 52 -22.19 -16.43 -2.17
CA GLY A 52 -21.74 -17.68 -2.81
C GLY A 52 -20.79 -17.48 -4.00
N ARG A 53 -20.63 -16.25 -4.50
CA ARG A 53 -19.73 -15.91 -5.62
C ARG A 53 -18.43 -15.23 -5.19
N GLY A 54 -18.26 -14.94 -3.90
CA GLY A 54 -17.10 -14.21 -3.38
C GLY A 54 -17.49 -13.16 -2.34
N VAL A 55 -16.68 -12.11 -2.23
CA VAL A 55 -16.87 -11.04 -1.24
C VAL A 55 -17.03 -9.69 -1.92
N THR A 56 -17.97 -8.89 -1.44
CA THR A 56 -18.17 -7.49 -1.85
C THR A 56 -18.11 -6.57 -0.63
N LEU A 57 -17.89 -5.28 -0.85
CA LEU A 57 -17.85 -4.30 0.24
C LEU A 57 -19.25 -3.86 0.66
N THR A 58 -19.44 -3.64 1.94
CA THR A 58 -20.56 -2.84 2.48
C THR A 58 -20.32 -1.35 2.19
N ASN A 59 -21.28 -0.48 2.49
CA ASN A 59 -21.05 0.97 2.39
C ASN A 59 -19.98 1.44 3.39
N ASP A 60 -20.12 1.05 4.67
CA ASP A 60 -19.11 1.33 5.70
C ASP A 60 -17.74 0.73 5.35
N GLY A 61 -17.72 -0.44 4.72
CA GLY A 61 -16.50 -1.09 4.26
C GLY A 61 -15.77 -0.34 3.15
N LYS A 62 -16.51 0.33 2.26
CA LYS A 62 -15.92 1.22 1.24
C LYS A 62 -15.24 2.43 1.89
N GLU A 63 -15.92 3.08 2.84
CA GLU A 63 -15.36 4.23 3.56
C GLU A 63 -14.16 3.80 4.41
N PHE A 64 -14.28 2.69 5.14
CA PHE A 64 -13.19 2.11 5.91
C PHE A 64 -11.95 1.89 5.03
N LEU A 65 -12.11 1.28 3.86
CA LEU A 65 -10.97 1.01 2.97
C LEU A 65 -10.33 2.26 2.37
N LEU A 66 -11.08 3.34 2.18
CA LEU A 66 -10.51 4.61 1.74
C LEU A 66 -9.47 5.12 2.75
N TYR A 67 -9.81 5.11 4.04
CA TYR A 67 -8.89 5.48 5.11
C TYR A 67 -7.81 4.42 5.35
N ALA A 68 -8.17 3.14 5.33
CA ALA A 68 -7.24 2.05 5.59
C ALA A 68 -6.07 2.02 4.60
N ARG A 69 -6.34 2.30 3.31
CA ARG A 69 -5.29 2.42 2.28
C ARG A 69 -4.33 3.57 2.56
N GLN A 70 -4.83 4.71 3.04
CA GLN A 70 -3.99 5.86 3.40
C GLN A 70 -3.09 5.54 4.60
N VAL A 71 -3.67 4.94 5.65
CA VAL A 71 -2.93 4.52 6.85
C VAL A 71 -1.84 3.50 6.49
N TYR A 72 -2.18 2.50 5.68
CA TYR A 72 -1.22 1.49 5.26
C TYR A 72 -0.08 2.08 4.43
N ALA A 73 -0.37 2.98 3.49
CA ALA A 73 0.65 3.67 2.71
C ALA A 73 1.60 4.51 3.60
N GLN A 74 1.09 5.15 4.66
CA GLN A 74 1.94 5.86 5.62
C GLN A 74 2.80 4.91 6.44
N TYR A 75 2.27 3.75 6.82
CA TYR A 75 3.05 2.69 7.46
C TYR A 75 4.18 2.20 6.54
N GLU A 76 3.90 1.95 5.26
CA GLU A 76 4.93 1.57 4.29
C GLU A 76 6.00 2.65 4.11
N ASN A 77 5.61 3.93 4.12
CA ASN A 77 6.58 5.04 4.07
C ASN A 77 7.51 5.06 5.29
N LEU A 78 6.99 4.74 6.48
CA LEU A 78 7.78 4.65 7.71
C LEU A 78 8.75 3.46 7.64
N GLU A 79 8.26 2.28 7.30
CA GLU A 79 9.10 1.08 7.09
C GLU A 79 10.19 1.36 6.06
N ASN A 80 9.85 1.88 4.88
CA ASN A 80 10.85 2.18 3.85
C ASN A 80 11.90 3.21 4.29
N ARG A 81 11.54 4.15 5.18
CA ARG A 81 12.47 5.17 5.68
C ARG A 81 13.45 4.63 6.72
N TYR A 82 13.05 3.63 7.51
CA TYR A 82 13.80 3.19 8.69
C TYR A 82 14.31 1.74 8.61
N SER A 83 13.72 0.88 7.77
CA SER A 83 14.02 -0.57 7.68
C SER A 83 15.29 -0.89 6.87
N GLY A 84 16.21 0.08 6.70
CA GLY A 84 17.61 -0.19 6.35
C GLY A 84 17.87 -0.73 4.94
N ASN A 85 16.88 -0.80 4.05
CA ASN A 85 17.15 -1.03 2.63
C ASN A 85 17.67 0.28 2.04
N THR A 86 19.00 0.43 2.07
CA THR A 86 19.76 1.59 1.61
C THR A 86 19.78 1.71 0.08
N ASP A 87 18.63 1.54 -0.58
CA ASP A 87 18.35 2.21 -1.85
C ASP A 87 17.59 3.50 -1.53
N ILE A 88 18.24 4.37 -0.74
CA ILE A 88 17.87 5.77 -0.77
C ILE A 88 18.11 6.18 -2.22
N ARG A 89 17.05 6.28 -3.04
CA ARG A 89 17.12 7.00 -4.32
C ARG A 89 17.77 8.33 -3.99
N LYS A 90 19.06 8.46 -4.33
CA LYS A 90 19.85 9.64 -3.99
C LYS A 90 19.24 10.78 -4.79
N LYS A 91 18.34 11.54 -4.14
CA LYS A 91 17.73 12.71 -4.73
C LYS A 91 18.81 13.79 -4.77
N PHE A 92 19.34 14.03 -5.96
CA PHE A 92 20.22 15.16 -6.23
C PHE A 92 19.39 16.26 -6.88
N ALA A 93 19.31 17.42 -6.24
CA ALA A 93 18.60 18.58 -6.74
C ALA A 93 19.53 19.80 -6.68
N VAL A 94 19.50 20.62 -7.72
CA VAL A 94 20.27 21.87 -7.82
C VAL A 94 19.31 22.98 -8.21
N SER A 95 19.35 24.11 -7.50
CA SER A 95 18.61 25.32 -7.84
C SER A 95 19.58 26.39 -8.32
N THR A 96 19.25 27.05 -9.43
CA THR A 96 20.07 28.09 -10.04
C THR A 96 19.19 29.02 -10.87
N GLN A 97 19.67 30.24 -11.14
CA GLN A 97 19.05 31.10 -12.13
C GLN A 97 19.21 30.48 -13.53
N HIS A 98 18.35 30.87 -14.47
CA HIS A 98 18.32 30.29 -15.82
C HIS A 98 19.54 30.72 -16.66
N TYR A 99 20.69 30.11 -16.37
CA TYR A 99 21.93 30.29 -17.10
C TYR A 99 22.12 29.16 -18.11
N SER A 100 22.55 29.53 -19.32
CA SER A 100 22.81 28.58 -20.41
C SER A 100 23.84 27.50 -20.03
N PHE A 101 24.85 27.84 -19.20
CA PHE A 101 25.84 26.87 -18.73
C PHE A 101 25.24 25.81 -17.79
N ALA A 102 24.24 26.17 -16.97
CA ALA A 102 23.59 25.26 -16.05
C ALA A 102 22.71 24.25 -16.80
N VAL A 103 21.98 24.71 -17.81
CA VAL A 103 21.21 23.84 -18.71
C VAL A 103 22.15 22.85 -19.43
N LYS A 104 23.28 23.33 -19.95
CA LYS A 104 24.28 22.48 -20.61
C LYS A 104 24.84 21.41 -19.66
N ALA A 105 25.26 21.80 -18.46
CA ALA A 105 25.78 20.88 -17.46
C ALA A 105 24.75 19.81 -17.04
N TYR A 106 23.48 20.19 -16.92
CA TYR A 106 22.41 19.24 -16.63
C TYR A 106 22.20 18.23 -17.77
N VAL A 107 22.17 18.69 -19.03
CA VAL A 107 22.02 17.79 -20.19
C VAL A 107 23.21 16.82 -20.30
N GLU A 108 24.43 17.28 -20.05
CA GLU A 108 25.63 16.42 -20.03
C GLU A 108 25.57 15.39 -18.89
N MET A 109 25.09 15.79 -17.71
CA MET A 109 24.88 14.88 -16.59
C MET A 109 23.87 13.79 -16.94
N VAL A 110 22.68 14.14 -17.45
CA VAL A 110 21.61 13.18 -17.78
C VAL A 110 22.11 12.15 -18.81
N LYS A 111 22.83 12.60 -19.84
CA LYS A 111 23.43 11.70 -20.85
C LYS A 111 24.43 10.71 -20.26
N LYS A 112 25.16 11.11 -19.22
CA LYS A 112 26.22 10.29 -18.59
C LYS A 112 25.66 9.22 -17.65
N PHE A 113 24.52 9.48 -17.02
CA PHE A 113 23.97 8.63 -15.97
C PHE A 113 22.76 7.79 -16.41
N ASP A 114 22.48 7.70 -17.72
CA ASP A 114 21.37 6.96 -18.34
C ASP A 114 20.09 6.98 -17.49
N THR A 115 19.47 8.15 -17.42
CA THR A 115 18.30 8.40 -16.56
C THR A 115 16.99 7.94 -17.21
N SER A 116 17.01 6.74 -17.82
CA SER A 116 15.86 6.09 -18.45
C SER A 116 14.94 5.45 -17.41
#